data_AF-A0AAE6W2X1-F1
#
_entry.id   AF-A0AAE6W2X1-F1
#
_cell.length_a   1.000
_cell.length_b   1.000
_cell.length_c   1.000
_cell.angle_alpha   90.00
_cell.angle_beta   90.00
_cell.angle_gamma   90.00
#
_symmetry.space_group_name_H-M   'P 1'
#
loop_
_entity.id
_entity.type
_entity.pdbx_description
1 polymer ?
#
loop_
_entity_poly.entity_id
_entity_poly.type
_entity_poly.pdbx_seq_one_letter_code
_entity_poly.pdbx_strand_id
1 'polypeptide(L)'
;MSENQDELKVQIKAWLKQQNISRNDFAEECFVSPNTVRNWLAKVAIPKDKEALIRLMMEKTEREKKLKEAARAHWKPFAVMLSAEDYKLIEEAARRDNMTVEEWAEATLIKDAQKRMKNYYDDESSLPNDIPLAAEIPEEYGAPRPSSSSSSSFSEPSSPRRKPRQ
;
A
#
# COMPACT_ATOMS: atom_id res chain seq x y z
N MET A 1 16.18 -18.45 -35.21
CA MET A 1 15.24 -18.04 -34.15
C MET A 1 15.35 -19.00 -32.96
N SER A 2 16.36 -18.82 -32.10
CA SER A 2 16.56 -19.65 -30.89
C SER A 2 17.06 -18.84 -29.69
N GLU A 3 16.92 -17.51 -29.72
CA GLU A 3 17.55 -16.60 -28.74
C GLU A 3 16.86 -16.59 -27.35
N ASN A 4 15.65 -17.14 -27.20
CA ASN A 4 14.86 -16.99 -25.97
C ASN A 4 15.21 -18.02 -24.85
N GLN A 5 15.79 -19.19 -25.18
CA GLN A 5 16.02 -20.26 -24.19
C GLN A 5 17.26 -20.02 -23.32
N ASP A 6 18.33 -19.51 -23.90
CA ASP A 6 19.56 -19.28 -23.14
C ASP A 6 19.44 -18.06 -22.22
N GLU A 7 18.74 -17.02 -22.68
CA GLU A 7 18.37 -15.88 -21.83
C GLU A 7 17.49 -16.33 -20.65
N LEU A 8 16.46 -17.13 -20.92
CA LEU A 8 15.60 -17.69 -19.87
C LEU A 8 16.41 -18.48 -18.83
N LYS A 9 17.34 -19.35 -19.26
CA LYS A 9 18.21 -20.10 -18.33
C LYS A 9 19.06 -19.18 -17.47
N VAL A 10 19.56 -18.07 -18.02
CA VAL A 10 20.33 -17.06 -17.27
C VAL A 10 19.43 -16.38 -16.23
N GLN A 11 18.22 -15.97 -16.63
CA GLN A 11 17.23 -15.36 -15.73
C GLN A 11 16.86 -16.31 -14.58
N ILE A 12 16.62 -17.60 -14.87
CA ILE A 12 16.30 -18.60 -13.83
C ILE A 12 17.47 -18.76 -12.85
N LYS A 13 18.72 -18.85 -13.34
CA LYS A 13 19.91 -18.94 -12.46
C LYS A 13 20.04 -17.73 -11.54
N ALA A 14 19.81 -16.53 -12.07
CA ALA A 14 19.86 -15.29 -11.30
C ALA A 14 18.74 -15.23 -10.25
N TRP A 15 17.52 -15.60 -10.64
CA TRP A 15 16.36 -15.64 -9.76
C TRP A 15 16.53 -16.64 -8.61
N LEU A 16 17.00 -17.87 -8.89
CA LEU A 16 17.28 -18.86 -7.85
C LEU A 16 18.31 -18.36 -6.84
N LYS A 17 19.37 -17.69 -7.30
CA LYS A 17 20.37 -17.07 -6.44
C LYS A 17 19.79 -15.94 -5.59
N GLN A 18 18.91 -15.12 -6.17
CA GLN A 18 18.28 -14.00 -5.47
C GLN A 18 17.30 -14.46 -4.38
N GLN A 19 16.54 -15.52 -4.64
CA GLN A 19 15.57 -16.07 -3.69
C GLN A 19 16.19 -17.05 -2.69
N ASN A 20 17.50 -17.35 -2.81
CA ASN A 20 18.19 -18.37 -2.02
C ASN A 20 17.52 -19.76 -2.10
N ILE A 21 16.95 -20.10 -3.26
CA ILE A 21 16.28 -21.39 -3.50
C ILE A 21 17.33 -22.39 -3.99
N SER A 22 17.39 -23.57 -3.35
CA SER A 22 18.31 -24.61 -3.80
C SER A 22 17.82 -25.27 -5.10
N ARG A 23 18.73 -25.90 -5.84
CA ARG A 23 18.34 -26.64 -7.06
C ARG A 23 17.42 -27.83 -6.76
N ASN A 24 17.46 -28.36 -5.54
CA ASN A 24 16.59 -29.47 -5.14
C ASN A 24 15.17 -28.96 -4.90
N ASP A 25 15.02 -27.90 -4.10
CA ASP A 25 13.71 -27.28 -3.83
C ASP A 25 13.07 -26.79 -5.13
N PHE A 26 13.85 -26.16 -6.01
CA PHE A 26 13.34 -25.77 -7.33
C PHE A 26 12.91 -26.95 -8.21
N ALA A 27 13.57 -28.11 -8.08
CA ALA A 27 13.17 -29.31 -8.82
C ALA A 27 11.85 -29.87 -8.30
N GLU A 28 11.64 -29.85 -6.98
CA GLU A 28 10.38 -30.24 -6.35
C GLU A 28 9.23 -29.33 -6.81
N GLU A 29 9.44 -28.01 -6.80
CA GLU A 29 8.46 -27.03 -7.29
C GLU A 29 8.15 -27.18 -8.79
N CYS A 30 9.14 -27.61 -9.58
CA CYS A 30 8.96 -27.92 -10.99
C CYS A 30 8.40 -29.33 -11.25
N PHE A 31 8.19 -30.14 -10.20
CA PHE A 31 7.77 -31.54 -10.28
C PHE A 31 8.70 -32.40 -11.16
N VAL A 32 10.02 -32.25 -11.00
CA VAL A 32 11.04 -33.00 -11.75
C VAL A 32 12.21 -33.42 -10.87
N SER A 33 13.07 -34.29 -11.39
CA SER A 33 14.31 -34.64 -10.69
C SER A 33 15.32 -33.47 -10.69
N PRO A 34 16.17 -33.34 -9.66
CA PRO A 34 17.27 -32.36 -9.66
C PRO A 34 18.22 -32.50 -10.85
N ASN A 35 18.37 -33.71 -11.40
CA ASN A 35 19.19 -33.95 -12.59
C ASN A 35 18.57 -33.37 -13.85
N THR A 36 17.24 -33.39 -13.95
CA THR A 36 16.50 -32.76 -15.04
C THR A 36 16.73 -31.26 -15.05
N VAL A 37 16.60 -30.60 -13.89
CA VAL A 37 16.89 -29.17 -13.72
C VAL A 37 18.33 -28.85 -14.10
N ARG A 38 19.30 -29.65 -13.62
CA ARG A 38 20.71 -29.48 -13.97
C ARG A 38 20.93 -29.51 -15.49
N ASN A 39 20.33 -30.46 -16.18
CA ASN A 39 20.43 -30.60 -17.62
C ASN A 39 19.78 -29.44 -18.37
N TRP A 40 18.61 -28.97 -17.94
CA TRP A 40 17.94 -27.79 -18.49
C TRP A 40 18.78 -26.52 -18.37
N LEU A 41 19.34 -26.27 -17.18
CA LEU A 41 20.16 -25.08 -16.93
C LEU A 41 21.56 -25.15 -17.58
N ALA A 42 21.98 -26.32 -18.07
CA ALA A 42 23.28 -26.53 -18.68
C ALA A 42 23.23 -26.62 -20.21
N LYS A 43 22.40 -27.50 -20.76
CA LYS A 43 22.50 -27.92 -22.18
C LYS A 43 21.18 -28.22 -22.88
N VAL A 44 20.16 -28.64 -22.16
CA VAL A 44 18.87 -29.07 -22.76
C VAL A 44 17.90 -27.90 -22.77
N ALA A 45 17.06 -27.81 -23.80
CA ALA A 45 15.95 -26.85 -23.83
C ALA A 45 14.91 -27.20 -22.75
N ILE A 46 14.30 -26.17 -22.15
CA ILE A 46 13.23 -26.36 -21.17
C ILE A 46 11.93 -26.63 -21.95
N PRO A 47 11.18 -27.70 -21.63
CA PRO A 47 9.87 -27.92 -22.22
C PRO A 47 8.93 -26.74 -22.00
N LYS A 48 8.12 -26.36 -23.01
CA LYS A 48 7.27 -25.15 -22.96
C LYS A 48 6.36 -25.08 -21.74
N ASP A 49 5.76 -26.19 -21.33
CA ASP A 49 4.88 -26.24 -20.16
C ASP A 49 5.62 -25.93 -18.86
N LYS A 50 6.88 -26.39 -18.77
CA LYS A 50 7.76 -26.12 -17.62
C LYS A 50 8.29 -24.70 -17.66
N GLU A 51 8.59 -24.16 -18.84
CA GLU A 51 8.91 -22.75 -19.00
C GLU A 51 7.76 -21.86 -18.53
N ALA A 52 6.52 -22.16 -18.92
CA ALA A 52 5.34 -21.41 -18.48
C ALA A 52 5.17 -21.43 -16.95
N LEU A 53 5.34 -22.61 -16.33
CA LEU A 53 5.33 -22.75 -14.87
C LEU A 53 6.41 -21.90 -14.20
N ILE A 54 7.66 -21.97 -14.69
CA ILE A 54 8.78 -21.23 -14.12
C ILE A 54 8.57 -19.71 -14.25
N ARG A 55 8.09 -19.24 -15.41
CA ARG A 55 7.75 -17.82 -15.60
C ARG A 55 6.67 -17.37 -14.62
N LEU A 56 5.63 -18.18 -14.41
CA LEU A 56 4.57 -17.89 -13.44
C LEU A 56 5.12 -17.80 -12.01
N MET A 57 6.01 -18.72 -11.62
CA MET A 57 6.67 -18.68 -10.32
C MET A 57 7.49 -17.41 -10.13
N MET A 58 8.30 -17.04 -11.12
CA MET A 58 9.10 -15.81 -11.09
C MET A 58 8.23 -14.57 -10.95
N GLU A 59 7.17 -14.46 -11.74
CA GLU A 59 6.21 -13.35 -11.68
C GLU A 59 5.52 -13.26 -10.32
N LYS A 60 5.12 -14.41 -9.74
CA LYS A 60 4.52 -14.46 -8.40
C LYS A 60 5.48 -13.90 -7.35
N THR A 61 6.74 -14.34 -7.34
CA THR A 61 7.75 -13.79 -6.41
C THR A 61 8.00 -12.30 -6.62
N GLU A 62 8.01 -11.81 -7.87
CA GLU A 62 8.21 -10.39 -8.13
C GLU A 62 7.01 -9.56 -7.64
N ARG A 63 5.78 -10.05 -7.86
CA ARG A 63 4.56 -9.41 -7.36
C ARG A 63 4.54 -9.35 -5.84
N GLU A 64 4.89 -10.46 -5.17
CA GLU A 64 5.00 -10.50 -3.72
C GLU A 64 6.08 -9.55 -3.20
N LYS A 65 7.23 -9.47 -3.88
CA LYS A 65 8.28 -8.51 -3.55
C LYS A 65 7.80 -7.07 -3.71
N LYS A 66 7.13 -6.74 -4.81
CA LYS A 66 6.55 -5.40 -5.04
C LYS A 66 5.50 -5.05 -4.00
N LEU A 67 4.67 -6.01 -3.58
CA LEU A 67 3.69 -5.79 -2.52
C LEU A 67 4.38 -5.50 -1.18
N LYS A 68 5.42 -6.28 -0.83
CA LYS A 68 6.24 -6.05 0.37
C LYS A 68 6.99 -4.73 0.29
N GLU A 69 7.51 -4.35 -0.87
CA GLU A 69 8.23 -3.09 -1.09
C GLU A 69 7.28 -1.88 -1.04
N ALA A 70 6.09 -1.98 -1.62
CA ALA A 70 5.05 -0.96 -1.51
C ALA A 70 4.58 -0.82 -0.06
N ALA A 71 4.35 -1.93 0.64
CA ALA A 71 4.05 -1.91 2.07
C ALA A 71 5.19 -1.24 2.87
N ARG A 72 6.44 -1.54 2.51
CA ARG A 72 7.63 -0.94 3.14
C ARG A 72 7.79 0.55 2.82
N ALA A 73 7.41 1.00 1.63
CA ALA A 73 7.43 2.42 1.27
C ALA A 73 6.45 3.24 2.12
N HIS A 74 5.38 2.61 2.60
CA HIS A 74 4.41 3.20 3.52
C HIS A 74 4.70 2.89 5.00
N TRP A 75 5.71 2.07 5.30
CA TRP A 75 6.12 1.78 6.66
C TRP A 75 6.82 3.01 7.26
N LYS A 76 6.19 3.61 8.26
CA LYS A 76 6.80 4.62 9.13
C LYS A 76 7.28 3.96 10.43
N PRO A 77 8.59 3.85 10.68
CA PRO A 77 9.08 3.38 11.96
C PRO A 77 8.72 4.42 13.04
N PHE A 78 8.24 3.95 14.19
CA PHE A 78 8.08 4.78 15.38
C PHE A 78 8.63 4.01 16.57
N ALA A 79 9.33 4.72 17.45
CA ALA A 79 9.92 4.15 18.66
C ALA A 79 8.98 4.41 19.85
N VAL A 80 8.78 3.39 20.69
CA VAL A 80 8.02 3.49 21.93
C VAL A 80 8.96 3.19 23.09
N MET A 81 9.01 4.07 24.07
CA MET A 81 9.72 3.79 25.32
C MET A 81 8.84 2.93 26.20
N LEU A 82 9.33 1.74 26.56
CA LEU A 82 8.63 0.79 27.42
C LEU A 82 9.44 0.57 28.69
N SER A 83 8.73 0.36 29.80
CA SER A 83 9.36 -0.17 31.02
C SER A 83 9.79 -1.63 30.79
N ALA A 84 10.71 -2.12 31.62
CA ALA A 84 11.15 -3.51 31.53
C ALA A 84 10.01 -4.48 31.87
N GLU A 85 9.10 -4.06 32.74
CA GLU A 85 7.91 -4.80 33.17
C GLU A 85 6.91 -4.93 32.02
N ASP A 86 6.60 -3.82 31.34
CA ASP A 86 5.67 -3.80 30.21
C ASP A 86 6.22 -4.62 29.04
N TYR A 87 7.53 -4.52 28.76
CA TYR A 87 8.16 -5.29 27.70
C TYR A 87 8.03 -6.81 27.93
N LYS A 88 8.22 -7.27 29.17
CA LYS A 88 8.04 -8.69 29.53
C LYS A 88 6.60 -9.17 29.33
N LEU A 89 5.63 -8.31 29.64
CA LEU A 89 4.21 -8.65 29.45
C LEU A 89 3.90 -8.83 27.96
N ILE A 90 4.41 -7.93 27.11
CA ILE A 90 4.27 -8.01 25.65
C ILE A 90 4.99 -9.25 25.11
N GLU A 91 6.20 -9.55 25.59
CA GLU A 91 6.96 -10.75 25.19
C GLU A 91 6.19 -12.04 25.52
N GLU A 92 5.58 -12.12 26.69
CA GLU A 92 4.79 -13.28 27.08
C GLU A 92 3.52 -13.43 26.22
N ALA A 93 2.87 -12.33 25.87
CA ALA A 93 1.71 -12.32 24.99
C ALA A 93 2.08 -12.74 23.55
N ALA A 94 3.16 -12.18 23.00
CA ALA A 94 3.69 -12.55 21.69
C ALA A 94 4.05 -14.04 21.61
N ARG A 95 4.66 -14.57 22.68
CA ARG A 95 4.99 -16.00 22.78
C ARG A 95 3.75 -16.90 22.79
N ARG A 96 2.66 -16.49 23.44
CA ARG A 96 1.38 -17.24 23.42
C ARG A 96 0.79 -17.31 22.01
N ASP A 97 0.98 -16.25 21.23
CA ASP A 97 0.45 -16.14 19.87
C ASP A 97 1.43 -16.67 18.79
N ASN A 98 2.60 -17.22 19.18
CA ASN A 98 3.68 -17.65 18.29
C ASN A 98 4.16 -16.56 17.31
N MET A 99 4.18 -15.31 17.76
CA MET A 99 4.62 -14.15 16.98
C MET A 99 5.87 -13.52 17.61
N THR A 100 6.59 -12.69 16.86
CA THR A 100 7.61 -11.83 17.47
C THR A 100 6.96 -10.67 18.23
N VAL A 101 7.70 -10.02 19.12
CA VAL A 101 7.23 -8.87 19.90
C VAL A 101 6.77 -7.74 18.98
N GLU A 102 7.53 -7.49 17.91
CA GLU A 102 7.25 -6.45 16.93
C GLU A 102 5.96 -6.74 16.15
N GLU A 103 5.83 -7.97 15.62
CA GLU A 103 4.65 -8.38 14.86
C GLU A 103 3.39 -8.37 15.74
N TRP A 104 3.52 -8.81 17.00
CA TRP A 104 2.42 -8.82 17.94
C TRP A 104 1.97 -7.40 18.32
N ALA A 105 2.92 -6.50 18.56
CA ALA A 105 2.63 -5.11 18.88
C ALA A 105 1.97 -4.38 17.69
N GLU A 106 2.46 -4.60 16.46
CA GLU A 106 1.86 -4.08 15.24
C GLU A 106 0.42 -4.57 15.09
N ALA A 107 0.21 -5.89 15.17
CA ALA A 107 -1.12 -6.48 15.01
C ALA A 107 -2.11 -5.95 16.06
N THR A 108 -1.67 -5.80 17.31
CA THR A 108 -2.50 -5.27 18.39
C THR A 108 -2.85 -3.80 18.16
N LEU A 109 -1.87 -2.98 17.77
CA LEU A 109 -2.10 -1.56 17.49
C LEU A 109 -3.05 -1.35 16.32
N ILE A 110 -2.89 -2.10 15.23
CA ILE A 110 -3.78 -2.04 14.06
C ILE A 110 -5.19 -2.48 14.45
N LYS A 111 -5.34 -3.61 15.17
CA LYS A 111 -6.66 -4.10 15.61
C LYS A 111 -7.36 -3.09 16.51
N ASP A 112 -6.65 -2.48 17.47
CA ASP A 112 -7.24 -1.49 18.37
C ASP A 112 -7.64 -0.21 17.63
N ALA A 113 -6.79 0.29 16.72
CA ALA A 113 -7.11 1.44 15.88
C ALA A 113 -8.34 1.17 14.99
N GLN A 114 -8.41 0.01 14.33
CA GLN A 114 -9.57 -0.40 13.52
C GLN A 114 -10.84 -0.47 14.36
N LYS A 115 -10.76 -1.04 15.57
CA LYS A 115 -11.90 -1.12 16.50
C LYS A 115 -12.41 0.26 16.89
N ARG A 116 -11.51 1.18 17.24
CA ARG A 116 -11.88 2.56 17.63
C ARG A 116 -12.46 3.34 16.44
N MET A 117 -11.94 3.14 15.24
CA MET A 117 -12.45 3.81 14.03
C MET A 117 -13.76 3.23 13.52
N LYS A 118 -14.00 1.93 13.69
CA LYS A 118 -15.30 1.34 13.36
C LYS A 118 -16.43 1.94 14.20
N ASN A 119 -16.22 2.09 15.51
CA ASN A 119 -17.22 2.69 16.40
C ASN A 119 -17.49 4.17 16.09
N TYR A 120 -16.54 4.88 15.49
CA TYR A 120 -16.69 6.29 15.12
C TYR A 120 -17.64 6.51 13.93
N TYR A 121 -17.72 5.56 13.00
CA TYR A 121 -18.59 5.65 11.82
C TYR A 121 -19.96 4.97 12.01
N ASP A 122 -20.11 4.07 12.98
CA ASP A 122 -21.42 3.46 13.31
C ASP A 122 -22.30 4.40 14.17
N ASP A 123 -21.72 5.31 14.97
CA ASP A 123 -22.45 6.28 15.81
C ASP A 123 -23.03 7.49 15.05
N GLU A 124 -22.57 7.79 13.82
CA GLU A 124 -23.17 8.86 13.00
C GLU A 124 -24.53 8.47 12.39
N SER A 125 -24.94 7.21 12.51
CA SER A 125 -26.26 6.74 12.04
C SER A 125 -27.43 7.13 12.97
N SER A 126 -27.16 7.80 14.10
CA SER A 126 -28.17 8.29 15.05
C SER A 126 -28.20 9.82 15.22
N LEU A 127 -27.91 10.59 14.17
CA LEU A 127 -28.27 12.01 14.17
C LEU A 127 -29.75 12.20 13.83
N PRO A 128 -30.54 12.93 14.64
CA PRO A 128 -31.93 13.23 14.32
C PRO A 128 -31.95 14.08 13.04
N ASN A 129 -32.69 13.63 12.03
CA ASN A 129 -33.19 14.51 10.98
C ASN A 129 -33.94 15.64 11.68
N ASP A 130 -33.43 16.86 11.58
CA ASP A 130 -34.16 18.12 11.40
C ASP A 130 -33.27 19.27 11.86
N ILE A 131 -32.66 20.00 10.90
CA ILE A 131 -32.55 21.47 10.86
C ILE A 131 -32.17 21.86 9.43
N PRO A 132 -32.79 22.90 8.83
CA PRO A 132 -32.80 23.12 7.39
C PRO A 132 -31.60 23.92 6.89
N LEU A 133 -31.27 23.63 5.63
CA LEU A 133 -30.38 24.35 4.72
C LEU A 133 -30.63 25.87 4.73
N ALA A 134 -29.77 26.64 5.40
CA ALA A 134 -29.64 28.07 5.19
C ALA A 134 -28.17 28.48 5.34
N ALA A 135 -27.64 29.06 4.26
CA ALA A 135 -26.29 29.57 4.12
C ALA A 135 -26.08 30.81 5.00
N GLU A 136 -24.88 30.99 5.55
CA GLU A 136 -24.29 32.30 5.82
C GLU A 136 -22.78 32.14 6.09
N ILE A 137 -21.95 32.74 5.24
CA ILE A 137 -20.50 32.82 5.36
C ILE A 137 -20.19 34.08 6.18
N PRO A 138 -19.47 34.03 7.31
CA PRO A 138 -19.07 35.25 8.01
C PRO A 138 -17.78 35.84 7.42
N GLU A 139 -17.89 36.99 6.76
CA GLU A 139 -16.82 37.99 6.72
C GLU A 139 -16.72 38.65 8.09
N GLU A 140 -15.61 38.49 8.82
CA GLU A 140 -15.10 39.54 9.70
C GLU A 140 -13.70 39.19 10.22
N TYR A 141 -12.73 40.08 10.09
CA TYR A 141 -11.95 40.57 11.23
C TYR A 141 -11.10 41.77 10.78
N GLY A 142 -11.53 42.97 11.20
CA GLY A 142 -10.88 44.23 10.91
C GLY A 142 -9.81 44.65 11.93
N ALA A 143 -9.07 45.71 11.59
CA ALA A 143 -8.45 46.62 12.54
C ALA A 143 -8.37 48.05 11.92
N PRO A 144 -8.38 49.14 12.73
CA PRO A 144 -9.07 50.39 12.34
C PRO A 144 -8.19 51.62 12.02
N ARG A 145 -8.64 52.39 11.00
CA ARG A 145 -8.74 53.88 10.78
C ARG A 145 -7.56 54.84 11.14
N PRO A 146 -7.53 56.12 10.67
CA PRO A 146 -8.19 56.81 9.53
C PRO A 146 -7.24 57.68 8.65
N SER A 147 -7.67 58.13 7.46
CA SER A 147 -7.64 59.55 7.04
C SER A 147 -8.02 59.76 5.55
N SER A 148 -8.91 60.73 5.35
CA SER A 148 -9.07 61.66 4.21
C SER A 148 -9.02 61.19 2.75
N SER A 149 -10.18 61.41 2.12
CA SER A 149 -10.35 62.25 0.92
C SER A 149 -10.07 61.69 -0.47
N SER A 150 -11.17 61.66 -1.22
CA SER A 150 -11.33 62.15 -2.59
C SER A 150 -11.05 61.23 -3.77
N SER A 151 -12.12 61.09 -4.56
CA SER A 151 -12.18 61.04 -6.04
C SER A 151 -11.42 59.88 -6.71
N SER A 152 -11.99 59.11 -7.62
CA SER A 152 -12.89 59.45 -8.73
C SER A 152 -13.24 58.11 -9.38
N SER A 153 -14.53 57.81 -9.55
CA SER A 153 -15.21 57.87 -10.85
C SER A 153 -14.42 57.32 -12.03
N PHE A 154 -14.74 56.09 -12.48
CA PHE A 154 -14.90 55.83 -13.91
C PHE A 154 -15.83 54.64 -14.19
N SER A 155 -17.04 55.00 -14.60
CA SER A 155 -17.77 54.45 -15.76
C SER A 155 -18.30 53.01 -15.75
N GLU A 156 -19.57 52.93 -15.34
CA GLU A 156 -20.73 52.28 -16.01
C GLU A 156 -20.73 52.28 -17.57
N PRO A 157 -21.72 51.69 -18.29
CA PRO A 157 -22.74 50.68 -17.90
C PRO A 157 -23.04 49.62 -18.99
N SER A 158 -24.11 48.83 -18.76
CA SER A 158 -25.10 48.34 -19.74
C SER A 158 -25.03 46.89 -20.25
N SER A 159 -25.73 45.99 -19.54
CA SER A 159 -27.03 45.36 -19.89
C SER A 159 -27.52 45.39 -21.37
N PRO A 160 -28.48 44.51 -21.83
CA PRO A 160 -29.31 43.56 -21.06
C PRO A 160 -29.68 42.20 -21.76
N ARG A 161 -30.40 41.36 -20.99
CA ARG A 161 -31.56 40.51 -21.39
C ARG A 161 -31.41 39.37 -22.42
N ARG A 162 -31.67 38.13 -21.94
CA ARG A 162 -32.94 37.34 -22.02
C ARG A 162 -32.66 35.84 -22.24
N LYS A 163 -33.29 35.00 -21.39
CA LYS A 163 -33.38 33.53 -21.44
C LYS A 163 -34.53 33.06 -22.41
N PRO A 164 -35.01 31.80 -22.36
CA PRO A 164 -34.60 30.63 -23.15
C PRO A 164 -35.83 29.98 -23.86
N ARG A 165 -35.74 28.67 -24.19
CA ARG A 165 -36.72 27.72 -24.79
C ARG A 165 -36.42 27.45 -26.27
N GLN A 166 -36.43 26.21 -26.77
CA GLN A 166 -37.09 24.99 -26.34
C GLN A 166 -36.27 23.76 -26.76
#